data_AF-A0A1J3DYE2-F1
#
_entry.id   AF-A0A1J3DYE2-F1
#
_cell.length_a   1.000
_cell.length_b   1.000
_cell.length_c   1.000
_cell.angle_alpha   90.00
_cell.angle_beta   90.00
_cell.angle_gamma   90.00
#
_symmetry.space_group_name_H-M   'P 1'
#
loop_
_entity.id
_entity.type
_entity.pdbx_description
1 polymer ?
#
loop_
_entity_poly.entity_id
_entity_poly.type
_entity_poly.pdbx_seq_one_letter_code
_entity_poly.pdbx_strand_id
1 'polypeptide(L)'
;LLDVPEMVMERCPCFNSQGHTGMDNNKSLKAACREGSEDNYLYCPSVTDVQQDDLKHFQHHWVKGEPVVVRNVLEATSGLSWEPMVMYRACRQVKSAKHETLLEVEAVEGLDCCEGPVNLHEFFTGYTKGFYDDKGR
;
A
#
# COMPACT_ATOMS: atom_id res chain seq x y z
N LEU A 1 -32.76 1.14 -12.63
CA LEU A 1 -32.05 -0.12 -12.39
C LEU A 1 -30.83 -0.08 -13.28
N LEU A 2 -29.65 0.15 -12.71
CA LEU A 2 -28.41 0.05 -13.49
C LEU A 2 -28.22 -1.43 -13.80
N ASP A 3 -28.12 -1.79 -15.08
CA ASP A 3 -27.76 -3.14 -15.50
C ASP A 3 -26.37 -3.45 -14.95
N VAL A 4 -26.34 -4.13 -13.81
CA VAL A 4 -25.10 -4.63 -13.22
C VAL A 4 -24.64 -5.76 -14.14
N PRO A 5 -23.43 -5.70 -14.74
CA PRO A 5 -22.95 -6.76 -15.60
C PRO A 5 -23.02 -8.10 -14.87
N GLU A 6 -23.44 -9.16 -15.56
CA GLU A 6 -23.53 -10.55 -15.06
C GLU A 6 -22.24 -11.01 -14.33
N MET A 7 -21.11 -10.40 -14.69
CA MET A 7 -19.78 -10.50 -14.07
C MET A 7 -19.72 -10.23 -12.54
N VAL A 8 -20.66 -9.47 -11.98
CA VAL A 8 -20.66 -9.09 -10.55
C VAL A 8 -21.17 -10.24 -9.66
N MET A 9 -21.97 -11.16 -10.20
CA MET A 9 -22.55 -12.26 -9.40
C MET A 9 -21.70 -13.54 -9.36
N GLU A 10 -20.78 -13.72 -10.31
CA GLU A 10 -19.93 -14.92 -10.33
C GLU A 10 -18.83 -14.83 -9.28
N ARG A 11 -18.61 -15.94 -8.55
CA ARG A 11 -17.53 -16.05 -7.58
C ARG A 11 -16.19 -16.13 -8.31
N CYS A 12 -15.21 -15.39 -7.83
CA CYS A 12 -13.86 -15.43 -8.39
C CYS A 12 -13.25 -16.83 -8.24
N PRO A 13 -12.65 -17.40 -9.29
CA PRO A 13 -11.97 -18.71 -9.22
C PRO A 13 -10.72 -18.68 -8.31
N CYS A 14 -10.26 -17.49 -7.91
CA CYS A 14 -9.18 -17.30 -6.95
C CYS A 14 -9.49 -17.80 -5.53
N PHE A 15 -10.77 -18.04 -5.20
CA PHE A 15 -11.19 -18.54 -3.88
C PHE A 15 -12.01 -19.83 -4.02
N ASN A 16 -11.48 -20.96 -3.54
CA ASN A 16 -12.27 -22.19 -3.46
C ASN A 16 -13.33 -22.09 -2.35
N SER A 17 -14.41 -22.85 -2.50
CA SER A 17 -15.57 -22.95 -1.59
C SER A 17 -15.28 -23.41 -0.16
N GLN A 18 -14.03 -23.78 0.14
CA GLN A 18 -13.57 -24.19 1.47
C GLN A 18 -12.66 -23.15 2.14
N GLY A 19 -12.44 -21.98 1.52
CA GLY A 19 -11.42 -21.02 1.97
C GLY A 19 -9.99 -21.58 1.86
N HIS A 20 -9.83 -22.79 1.32
CA HIS A 20 -8.55 -23.42 1.05
C HIS A 20 -8.08 -23.06 -0.35
N THR A 21 -6.96 -22.35 -0.40
CA THR A 21 -6.24 -22.01 -1.62
C THR A 21 -6.06 -23.25 -2.49
N GLY A 22 -6.57 -23.19 -3.72
CA GLY A 22 -6.13 -24.12 -4.76
C GLY A 22 -4.62 -24.01 -4.88
N MET A 23 -3.95 -25.09 -5.27
CA MET A 23 -2.50 -25.32 -5.27
C MET A 23 -1.61 -24.24 -5.97
N ASP A 24 -2.18 -23.12 -6.44
CA ASP A 24 -1.48 -21.90 -6.86
C ASP A 24 -1.56 -20.82 -5.76
N ASN A 25 -1.06 -21.17 -4.57
CA ASN A 25 -1.07 -20.43 -3.30
C ASN A 25 -0.29 -19.09 -3.32
N ASN A 26 0.05 -18.59 -4.52
CA ASN A 26 1.04 -17.55 -4.73
C ASN A 26 0.42 -16.16 -4.87
N LYS A 27 -0.89 -16.08 -5.17
CA LYS A 27 -1.61 -14.83 -5.47
C LYS A 27 -2.75 -14.53 -4.50
N SER A 28 -2.73 -15.08 -3.29
CA SER A 28 -3.75 -14.87 -2.26
C SER A 28 -3.14 -14.41 -0.94
N LEU A 29 -3.76 -13.45 -0.27
CA LEU A 29 -3.34 -12.96 1.04
C LEU A 29 -4.47 -13.15 2.05
N LYS A 30 -4.20 -13.82 3.17
CA LYS A 30 -5.16 -13.91 4.27
C LYS A 30 -5.22 -12.57 4.99
N ALA A 31 -6.36 -11.87 4.92
CA ALA A 31 -6.58 -10.57 5.55
C ALA A 31 -7.37 -10.68 6.86
N ALA A 32 -8.12 -11.77 7.07
CA ALA A 32 -8.89 -12.01 8.28
C ALA A 32 -9.01 -13.51 8.62
N CYS A 33 -9.55 -13.80 9.81
CA CYS A 33 -9.79 -15.16 10.33
C CYS A 33 -11.20 -15.25 10.93
N ARG A 34 -12.25 -14.90 10.18
CA ARG A 34 -13.66 -14.94 10.62
C ARG A 34 -14.29 -16.28 10.26
N GLU A 35 -14.94 -16.94 11.20
CA GLU A 35 -15.63 -18.21 10.95
C GLU A 35 -16.86 -18.02 10.05
N GLY A 36 -17.05 -18.92 9.07
CA GLY A 36 -18.16 -18.86 8.12
C GLY A 36 -18.11 -17.71 7.11
N SER A 37 -16.96 -17.02 6.97
CA SER A 37 -16.80 -15.94 6.00
C SER A 37 -15.92 -16.33 4.82
N GLU A 38 -16.39 -15.99 3.63
CA GLU A 38 -15.68 -16.21 2.36
C GLU A 38 -14.76 -15.02 1.99
N ASP A 39 -14.81 -13.91 2.76
CA ASP A 39 -14.06 -12.66 2.52
C ASP A 39 -12.70 -12.58 3.25
N ASN A 40 -12.25 -13.70 3.85
CA ASN A 40 -11.03 -13.74 4.65
C ASN A 40 -9.74 -13.57 3.84
N TYR A 41 -9.82 -13.65 2.52
CA TYR A 41 -8.68 -13.63 1.61
C TYR A 41 -8.84 -12.52 0.56
N LEU A 42 -7.72 -11.88 0.22
CA LEU A 42 -7.61 -10.87 -0.83
C LEU A 42 -6.84 -11.45 -2.00
N TYR A 43 -7.21 -11.03 -3.21
CA TYR A 43 -6.38 -11.22 -4.39
C TYR A 43 -5.08 -10.42 -4.20
N CYS A 44 -3.95 -11.12 -4.33
CA CYS A 44 -2.63 -10.63 -3.96
C CYS A 44 -1.51 -11.03 -4.95
N PRO A 45 -1.58 -10.59 -6.22
CA PRO A 45 -0.55 -10.91 -7.23
C PRO A 45 0.80 -10.24 -6.94
N SER A 46 1.88 -10.78 -7.50
CA SER A 46 3.17 -10.08 -7.63
C SER A 46 3.14 -9.13 -8.83
N VAL A 47 3.96 -8.08 -8.84
CA VAL A 47 4.09 -7.16 -9.99
C VAL A 47 4.53 -7.89 -11.27
N THR A 48 5.33 -8.96 -11.12
CA THR A 48 5.77 -9.84 -12.21
C THR A 48 4.63 -10.64 -12.82
N ASP A 49 3.54 -10.81 -12.07
CA ASP A 49 2.38 -11.55 -12.51
C ASP A 49 1.43 -10.68 -13.33
N VAL A 50 1.62 -9.36 -13.43
CA VAL A 50 0.68 -8.47 -14.10
C VAL A 50 0.72 -8.64 -15.63
N GLN A 51 0.03 -9.65 -16.13
CA GLN A 51 -0.20 -9.90 -17.56
C GLN A 51 -1.63 -9.49 -17.96
N GLN A 52 -1.98 -9.66 -19.25
CA GLN A 52 -3.29 -9.27 -19.76
C GLN A 52 -4.46 -10.00 -19.06
N ASP A 53 -4.26 -11.26 -18.66
CA ASP A 53 -5.27 -12.03 -17.93
C ASP A 53 -5.42 -11.55 -16.46
N ASP A 54 -4.33 -11.05 -15.85
CA ASP A 54 -4.38 -10.46 -14.50
C ASP A 54 -5.09 -9.09 -14.50
N LEU A 55 -5.09 -8.35 -15.62
CA LEU A 55 -5.89 -7.13 -15.74
C LEU A 55 -7.40 -7.43 -15.67
N LYS A 56 -7.87 -8.47 -16.36
CA LYS A 56 -9.29 -8.88 -16.29
C LYS A 56 -9.66 -9.37 -14.89
N HIS A 57 -8.74 -10.10 -14.25
CA HIS A 57 -8.91 -10.55 -12.88
C HIS A 57 -9.00 -9.38 -11.89
N PHE A 58 -8.12 -8.38 -12.03
CA PHE A 58 -8.21 -7.13 -11.27
C PHE A 58 -9.56 -6.41 -11.51
N GLN A 59 -9.98 -6.28 -12.77
CA GLN A 59 -11.26 -5.63 -13.11
C GLN A 59 -12.46 -6.34 -12.48
N HIS A 60 -12.42 -7.66 -12.36
CA HIS A 60 -13.45 -8.46 -11.69
C HIS A 60 -13.55 -8.12 -10.18
N HIS A 61 -12.43 -7.94 -9.48
CA HIS A 61 -12.45 -7.46 -8.09
C HIS A 61 -12.85 -5.98 -7.99
N TRP A 62 -12.36 -5.14 -8.91
CA TRP A 62 -12.61 -3.70 -8.92
C TRP A 62 -14.10 -3.35 -9.08
N VAL A 63 -14.82 -4.03 -9.99
CA VAL A 63 -16.26 -3.79 -10.19
C VAL A 63 -17.10 -4.18 -8.96
N LYS A 64 -16.60 -5.05 -8.10
CA LYS A 64 -17.22 -5.46 -6.83
C LYS A 64 -16.85 -4.56 -5.65
N GLY A 65 -15.88 -3.65 -5.83
CA GLY A 65 -15.31 -2.85 -4.74
C GLY A 65 -14.44 -3.68 -3.78
N GLU A 66 -13.94 -4.83 -4.22
CA GLU A 66 -13.09 -5.70 -3.41
C GLU A 66 -11.63 -5.17 -3.42
N PRO A 67 -10.96 -5.09 -2.26
CA PRO A 67 -9.58 -4.63 -2.20
C PRO A 67 -8.61 -5.66 -2.80
N VAL A 68 -7.59 -5.16 -3.49
CA VAL A 68 -6.53 -5.95 -4.13
C VAL A 68 -5.16 -5.45 -3.66
N VAL A 69 -4.22 -6.35 -3.41
CA VAL A 69 -2.84 -6.02 -3.00
C VAL A 69 -1.85 -6.47 -4.07
N VAL A 70 -1.11 -5.56 -4.70
CA VAL A 70 -0.02 -5.95 -5.62
C VAL A 70 1.31 -5.92 -4.86
N ARG A 71 1.99 -7.06 -4.79
CA ARG A 71 3.29 -7.21 -4.10
C ARG A 71 4.46 -6.98 -5.02
N ASN A 72 5.64 -6.79 -4.41
CA ASN A 72 6.93 -6.67 -5.09
C ASN A 72 7.02 -5.53 -6.12
N VAL A 73 6.18 -4.51 -6.01
CA VAL A 73 6.10 -3.40 -6.98
C VAL A 73 7.44 -2.71 -7.23
N LEU A 74 8.36 -2.71 -6.25
CA LEU A 74 9.70 -2.15 -6.38
C LEU A 74 10.53 -2.83 -7.49
N GLU A 75 10.32 -4.11 -7.78
CA GLU A 75 11.01 -4.85 -8.84
C GLU A 75 10.70 -4.29 -10.24
N ALA A 76 9.58 -3.60 -10.41
CA ALA A 76 9.17 -2.97 -11.66
C ALA A 76 9.43 -1.44 -11.68
N THR A 77 10.03 -0.86 -10.64
CA THR A 77 10.32 0.58 -10.59
C THR A 77 11.68 0.90 -11.22
N SER A 78 11.93 2.19 -11.50
CA SER A 78 13.16 2.69 -12.15
C SER A 78 14.43 2.64 -11.27
N GLY A 79 14.48 1.79 -10.24
CA GLY A 79 15.62 1.65 -9.34
C GLY A 79 15.86 2.85 -8.41
N LEU A 80 14.85 3.72 -8.22
CA LEU A 80 14.94 4.82 -7.26
C LEU A 80 15.02 4.27 -5.83
N SER A 81 15.91 4.83 -5.02
CA SER A 81 15.99 4.49 -3.60
C SER A 81 14.94 5.27 -2.80
N TRP A 82 14.16 4.53 -2.03
CA TRP A 82 13.19 5.06 -1.05
C TRP A 82 13.79 5.14 0.35
N GLU A 83 15.10 4.99 0.51
CA GLU A 83 15.75 5.11 1.80
C GLU A 83 15.55 6.52 2.39
N PRO A 84 15.32 6.67 3.70
CA PRO A 84 14.92 7.94 4.30
C PRO A 84 15.84 9.12 3.95
N MET A 85 17.16 8.92 3.97
CA MET A 85 18.11 9.98 3.67
C MET A 85 18.24 10.30 2.18
N VAL A 86 17.84 9.40 1.28
CA VAL A 86 17.69 9.70 -0.15
C VAL A 86 16.46 10.58 -0.36
N MET A 87 15.34 10.21 0.26
CA MET A 87 14.09 10.98 0.24
C MET A 87 14.28 12.38 0.83
N TYR A 88 14.95 12.50 1.98
CA TYR A 88 15.31 13.80 2.58
C TYR A 88 16.02 14.72 1.59
N ARG A 89 17.03 14.22 0.88
CA ARG A 89 17.81 15.01 -0.08
C ARG A 89 16.95 15.47 -1.24
N ALA A 90 16.05 14.62 -1.73
CA ALA A 90 15.10 14.97 -2.78
C ALA A 90 14.13 16.05 -2.28
N CYS A 91 13.43 15.82 -1.16
CA CYS A 91 12.45 16.74 -0.59
C CYS A 91 13.03 18.13 -0.26
N ARG A 92 14.25 18.18 0.28
CA ARG A 92 14.95 19.44 0.58
C ARG A 92 15.15 20.33 -0.65
N GLN A 93 15.16 19.75 -1.85
CA GLN A 93 15.44 20.43 -3.12
C GLN A 93 14.18 20.81 -3.92
N VAL A 94 12.98 20.40 -3.48
CA VAL A 94 11.72 20.52 -4.26
C VAL A 94 11.26 21.98 -4.46
N LYS A 95 11.83 22.97 -3.76
CA LYS A 95 11.54 24.40 -4.01
C LYS A 95 12.72 25.10 -4.71
N SER A 96 12.65 25.25 -6.03
CA SER A 96 13.40 26.24 -6.81
C SER A 96 12.37 27.14 -7.52
N ALA A 97 12.44 28.47 -7.46
CA ALA A 97 13.47 29.29 -8.07
C ALA A 97 13.82 30.59 -7.32
N LYS A 98 13.26 30.82 -6.12
CA LYS A 98 13.51 32.03 -5.31
C LYS A 98 13.46 31.67 -3.83
N HIS A 99 14.64 31.48 -3.24
CA HIS A 99 14.93 31.48 -1.79
C HIS A 99 13.93 30.76 -0.86
N GLU A 100 14.22 29.49 -0.54
CA GLU A 100 14.41 28.98 0.84
C GLU A 100 14.49 27.45 0.80
N THR A 101 15.54 26.89 1.43
CA THR A 101 15.66 25.45 1.67
C THR A 101 14.46 24.97 2.50
N LEU A 102 13.80 23.87 2.13
CA LEU A 102 12.76 23.29 3.00
C LEU A 102 13.43 22.71 4.25
N LEU A 103 13.32 23.43 5.37
CA LEU A 103 13.92 23.04 6.65
C LEU A 103 12.92 22.35 7.58
N GLU A 104 11.64 22.62 7.43
CA GLU A 104 10.56 22.13 8.29
C GLU A 104 9.37 21.65 7.49
N VAL A 105 8.62 20.71 8.06
CA VAL A 105 7.36 20.19 7.54
C VAL A 105 6.34 20.11 8.67
N GLU A 106 5.07 20.30 8.34
CA GLU A 106 3.99 19.98 9.26
C GLU A 106 3.83 18.47 9.33
N ALA A 107 3.98 17.88 10.51
CA ALA A 107 3.82 16.46 10.76
C ALA A 107 2.61 16.21 11.65
N VAL A 108 1.91 15.10 11.40
CA VAL A 108 0.81 14.61 12.23
C VAL A 108 1.34 13.49 13.11
N GLU A 109 1.17 13.62 14.43
CA GLU A 109 1.45 12.56 15.38
C GLU A 109 0.35 11.48 15.29
N GLY A 110 0.75 10.21 15.21
CA GLY A 110 -0.17 9.12 14.85
C GLY A 110 -1.06 8.61 15.99
N LEU A 111 -0.75 8.94 17.24
CA LEU A 111 -1.51 8.50 18.41
C LEU A 111 -2.63 9.47 18.78
N ASP A 112 -2.39 10.77 18.73
CA ASP A 112 -3.35 11.82 19.12
C ASP A 112 -3.78 12.73 17.98
N CYS A 113 -3.26 12.52 16.77
CA CYS A 113 -3.54 13.32 15.57
C CYS A 113 -3.20 14.81 15.74
N CYS A 114 -2.32 15.16 16.68
CA CYS A 114 -1.85 16.53 16.82
C CYS A 114 -0.88 16.86 15.68
N GLU A 115 -1.00 18.08 15.17
CA GLU A 115 -0.14 18.62 14.14
C GLU A 115 0.91 19.54 14.76
N GLY A 116 2.12 19.49 14.22
CA GLY A 116 3.16 20.45 14.57
C GLY A 116 4.33 20.47 13.59
N PRO A 117 5.10 21.57 13.58
CA PRO A 117 6.28 21.68 12.74
C PRO A 117 7.39 20.74 13.26
N VAL A 118 8.03 20.03 12.33
CA VAL A 118 9.18 19.17 12.59
C VAL A 118 10.28 19.49 11.59
N ASN A 119 11.52 19.53 12.06
CA ASN A 119 12.66 19.68 11.16
C ASN A 119 12.71 18.52 10.15
N LEU A 120 12.82 18.84 8.86
CA LEU A 120 12.79 17.87 7.78
C LEU A 120 13.89 16.81 7.92
N HIS A 121 15.09 17.18 8.37
CA HIS A 121 16.17 16.23 8.59
C HIS A 121 15.87 15.29 9.75
N GLU A 122 15.32 15.82 10.85
CA GLU A 122 14.89 15.02 11.99
C GLU A 122 13.78 14.05 11.57
N PHE A 123 12.76 14.53 10.85
CA PHE A 123 11.66 13.72 10.31
C PHE A 123 12.16 12.47 9.60
N PHE A 124 13.07 12.62 8.64
CA PHE A 124 13.64 11.48 7.92
C PHE A 124 14.64 10.67 8.74
N THR A 125 15.37 11.27 9.68
CA THR A 125 16.27 10.53 10.58
C THR A 125 15.50 9.58 11.50
N GLY A 126 14.30 9.98 11.94
CA GLY A 126 13.45 9.17 12.80
C GLY A 126 13.03 7.83 12.20
N TYR A 127 12.93 7.71 10.88
CA TYR A 127 12.66 6.41 10.21
C TYR A 127 13.76 5.37 10.43
N THR A 128 14.98 5.79 10.77
CA THR A 128 16.10 4.89 11.05
C THR A 128 16.40 4.79 12.54
N LYS A 129 16.27 5.89 13.30
CA LYS A 129 16.68 5.96 14.70
C LYS A 129 15.55 5.87 15.72
N GLY A 130 14.30 6.00 15.28
CA GLY A 130 13.16 6.26 16.16
C GLY A 130 13.10 7.72 16.62
N PHE A 131 11.90 8.15 17.01
CA PHE A 131 11.67 9.38 17.76
C PHE A 131 11.32 9.00 19.19
N TYR A 132 11.86 9.74 20.15
CA TYR A 132 11.50 9.58 21.55
C TYR A 132 11.15 10.95 22.10
N ASP A 133 9.95 11.08 22.68
CA ASP A 133 9.63 12.26 23.47
C ASP A 133 10.45 12.27 24.78
N ASP A 134 10.37 13.36 25.56
CA ASP A 134 11.01 13.45 26.89
C ASP A 134 10.54 12.36 27.87
N LYS A 135 9.51 11.59 27.51
CA LYS A 135 8.98 10.44 28.26
C LYS A 135 9.47 9.09 27.70
N GLY A 136 10.38 9.10 26.72
CA GLY A 136 10.95 7.91 26.12
C GLY A 136 9.97 7.08 25.30
N ARG A 137 8.88 7.67 24.82
CA ARG A 137 7.88 7.00 23.96
C ARG A 137 8.22 7.16 22.50
#